data_AF-A0A1I7CR62-F1
#
_entry.id   AF-A0A1I7CR62-F1
#
_cell.length_a   1.000
_cell.length_b   1.000
_cell.length_c   1.000
_cell.angle_alpha   90.00
_cell.angle_beta   90.00
_cell.angle_gamma   90.00
#
_symmetry.space_group_name_H-M   'P 1'
#
loop_
_entity.id
_entity.type
_entity.pdbx_description
1 polymer ?
#
loop_
_entity_poly.entity_id
_entity_poly.type
_entity_poly.pdbx_seq_one_letter_code
_entity_poly.pdbx_strand_id
1 'polypeptide(L)'
;MEDPLNEAGFDWSQAGDGSSLAELIAAAANADPDALLPARPVTGRKPAVGAKKHFSCAFVYGSDAGRVMHTESLTEKHVAFALLARPDVVELKNQVLFTWDAEDGSKKWHHFDLFITKTDGSRVAIMVKYDEKLSFKEFQAEIVDIASHVTAEFADRVTIMTEKHLDPVDLHNAKLFKAVRRRDPEVDMAMLDAVSDLVGAAKIGDLVAHTGLGGRGFRSIARLIGARELELQRPMRIDYDTHIIRRAA
;
A
#
# COMPACT_ATOMS: atom_id res chain seq x y z
N MET A 1 -23.10 -40.73 27.19
CA MET A 1 -22.80 -39.62 28.12
C MET A 1 -21.32 -39.38 27.96
N GLU A 2 -20.97 -38.60 26.94
CA GLU A 2 -19.61 -38.23 26.59
C GLU A 2 -19.60 -36.70 26.45
N ASP A 3 -18.57 -36.12 27.04
CA ASP A 3 -18.34 -34.71 27.35
C ASP A 3 -18.05 -33.88 26.07
N PRO A 4 -18.76 -32.76 25.80
CA PRO A 4 -18.53 -31.94 24.60
C PRO A 4 -17.45 -30.86 24.78
N LEU A 5 -16.72 -30.82 25.90
CA LEU A 5 -15.78 -29.74 26.20
C LEU A 5 -14.37 -30.02 25.65
N ASN A 6 -13.83 -29.07 24.88
CA ASN A 6 -12.39 -28.97 24.62
C ASN A 6 -11.72 -28.01 25.62
N GLU A 7 -10.40 -28.12 25.80
CA GLU A 7 -9.58 -27.47 26.85
C GLU A 7 -9.57 -25.91 26.86
N ALA A 8 -10.38 -25.25 26.03
CA ALA A 8 -10.60 -23.80 26.09
C ALA A 8 -11.98 -23.41 26.63
N GLY A 9 -12.84 -24.39 27.00
CA GLY A 9 -14.15 -24.13 27.60
C GLY A 9 -15.14 -23.38 26.70
N PHE A 10 -14.93 -23.38 25.38
CA PHE A 10 -15.77 -22.62 24.45
C PHE A 10 -16.77 -23.53 23.72
N ASP A 11 -18.03 -23.45 24.13
CA ASP A 11 -19.16 -24.18 23.56
C ASP A 11 -19.70 -23.45 22.31
N TRP A 12 -19.43 -24.01 21.13
CA TRP A 12 -19.90 -23.49 19.85
C TRP A 12 -21.39 -23.76 19.56
N SER A 13 -22.12 -24.41 20.47
CA SER A 13 -23.57 -24.66 20.33
C SER A 13 -24.45 -23.56 20.93
N GLN A 14 -23.86 -22.55 21.56
CA GLN A 14 -24.55 -21.31 21.94
C GLN A 14 -24.84 -20.51 20.66
N ALA A 15 -26.11 -20.52 20.24
CA ALA A 15 -26.62 -19.52 19.32
C ALA A 15 -26.30 -18.14 19.92
N GLY A 16 -25.48 -17.36 19.20
CA GLY A 16 -24.93 -16.10 19.68
C GLY A 16 -26.00 -15.27 20.39
N ASP A 17 -25.70 -14.89 21.63
CA ASP A 17 -26.45 -13.83 22.26
C ASP A 17 -26.43 -12.65 21.30
N GLY A 18 -27.59 -12.06 21.08
CA GLY A 18 -27.70 -10.84 20.30
C GLY A 18 -27.00 -9.71 21.06
N SER A 19 -25.66 -9.72 21.08
CA SER A 19 -24.83 -8.53 21.32
C SER A 19 -25.43 -7.46 20.43
N SER A 20 -26.15 -6.58 21.11
CA SER A 20 -27.27 -5.92 20.48
C SER A 20 -26.74 -5.01 19.38
N LEU A 21 -27.51 -4.82 18.32
CA LEU A 21 -27.29 -3.75 17.36
C LEU A 21 -27.01 -2.41 18.06
N ALA A 22 -27.52 -2.22 19.29
CA ALA A 22 -27.25 -1.07 20.14
C ALA A 22 -25.81 -0.99 20.69
N GLU A 23 -25.09 -2.09 20.91
CA GLU A 23 -23.66 -2.06 21.28
C GLU A 23 -22.77 -1.69 20.09
N LEU A 24 -23.12 -2.17 18.89
CA LEU A 24 -22.46 -1.74 17.64
C LEU A 24 -22.75 -0.26 17.33
N ILE A 25 -23.97 0.21 17.60
CA ILE A 25 -24.35 1.63 17.48
C ILE A 25 -23.65 2.48 18.56
N ALA A 26 -23.51 1.99 19.79
CA ALA A 26 -22.81 2.68 20.86
C ALA A 26 -21.29 2.78 20.62
N ALA A 27 -20.68 1.77 20.00
CA ALA A 27 -19.29 1.86 19.52
C ALA A 27 -19.13 2.91 18.41
N ALA A 28 -20.14 3.08 17.55
CA ALA A 28 -20.18 4.16 16.56
C ALA A 28 -20.41 5.55 17.20
N ALA A 29 -20.97 5.63 18.41
CA ALA A 29 -21.17 6.88 19.13
C ALA A 29 -19.87 7.46 19.76
N ASN A 30 -18.79 6.67 19.80
CA ASN A 30 -17.43 7.14 20.11
C ASN A 30 -16.64 7.53 18.84
N ALA A 31 -17.28 7.56 17.68
CA ALA A 31 -16.65 8.12 16.49
C ALA A 31 -16.49 9.63 16.67
N ASP A 32 -15.25 10.08 16.60
CA ASP A 32 -14.93 11.50 16.41
C ASP A 32 -15.82 12.04 15.26
N PRO A 33 -16.64 13.07 15.50
CA PRO A 33 -17.58 13.60 14.50
C PRO A 33 -16.86 14.13 13.25
N ASP A 34 -15.55 14.40 13.33
CA ASP A 34 -14.70 14.79 12.20
C ASP A 34 -13.95 13.59 11.57
N ALA A 35 -14.17 12.35 12.03
CA ALA A 35 -13.57 11.15 11.47
C ALA A 35 -14.17 10.81 10.10
N LEU A 36 -13.64 11.45 9.07
CA LEU A 36 -13.93 11.13 7.68
C LEU A 36 -13.52 9.66 7.39
N LEU A 37 -14.50 8.85 6.97
CA LEU A 37 -14.26 7.50 6.48
C LEU A 37 -13.43 7.57 5.19
N PRO A 38 -12.53 6.60 4.95
CA PRO A 38 -11.79 6.53 3.70
C PRO A 38 -12.76 6.42 2.52
N ALA A 39 -12.43 7.08 1.42
CA ALA A 39 -13.23 6.97 0.20
C ALA A 39 -13.30 5.51 -0.24
N ARG A 40 -14.47 5.12 -0.75
CA ARG A 40 -14.69 3.77 -1.27
C ARG A 40 -13.71 3.47 -2.42
N PRO A 41 -13.38 2.17 -2.63
CA PRO A 41 -12.49 1.78 -3.72
C PRO A 41 -13.10 2.15 -5.06
N VAL A 42 -12.26 2.61 -5.98
CA VAL A 42 -12.61 2.84 -7.38
C VAL A 42 -12.02 1.68 -8.18
N THR A 43 -12.79 0.61 -8.38
CA THR A 43 -12.33 -0.59 -9.09
C THR A 43 -13.30 -0.99 -10.19
N GLY A 44 -12.78 -1.51 -11.30
CA GLY A 44 -13.59 -2.01 -12.41
C GLY A 44 -14.33 -3.32 -12.09
N ARG A 45 -13.99 -3.98 -10.98
CA ARG A 45 -14.56 -5.26 -10.54
C ARG A 45 -14.59 -5.37 -9.01
N LYS A 46 -15.52 -6.17 -8.49
CA LYS A 46 -15.56 -6.55 -7.07
C LYS A 46 -14.46 -7.59 -6.76
N PRO A 47 -13.71 -7.43 -5.65
CA PRO A 47 -12.68 -8.39 -5.26
C PRO A 47 -13.30 -9.74 -4.85
N ALA A 48 -12.60 -10.83 -5.13
CA ALA A 48 -13.00 -12.19 -4.76
C ALA A 48 -12.73 -12.49 -3.27
N VAL A 49 -13.60 -12.02 -2.37
CA VAL A 49 -13.48 -12.27 -0.93
C VAL A 49 -13.94 -13.69 -0.56
N GLY A 50 -13.17 -14.39 0.28
CA GLY A 50 -13.59 -15.64 0.93
C GLY A 50 -13.23 -16.94 0.19
N ALA A 51 -12.48 -16.86 -0.91
CA ALA A 51 -12.03 -18.05 -1.63
C ALA A 51 -10.90 -18.78 -0.88
N LYS A 52 -11.00 -20.11 -0.76
CA LYS A 52 -9.99 -20.95 -0.09
C LYS A 52 -8.65 -20.86 -0.83
N LYS A 53 -7.55 -20.64 -0.10
CA LYS A 53 -6.18 -20.48 -0.63
C LYS A 53 -5.92 -19.19 -1.44
N HIS A 54 -6.86 -18.25 -1.46
CA HIS A 54 -6.65 -16.94 -2.07
C HIS A 54 -6.36 -15.89 -1.00
N PHE A 55 -5.45 -14.97 -1.31
CA PHE A 55 -5.22 -13.79 -0.48
C PHE A 55 -6.11 -12.67 -0.99
N SER A 56 -6.94 -12.09 -0.13
CA SER A 56 -7.67 -10.86 -0.44
C SER A 56 -7.43 -9.87 0.66
N CYS A 57 -7.09 -8.63 0.29
CA CYS A 57 -6.80 -7.59 1.26
C CYS A 57 -7.41 -6.26 0.82
N ALA A 58 -7.85 -5.49 1.80
CA ALA A 58 -8.16 -4.08 1.65
C ALA A 58 -7.15 -3.26 2.46
N PHE A 59 -6.67 -2.16 1.92
CA PHE A 59 -5.86 -1.19 2.67
C PHE A 59 -6.20 0.25 2.30
N VAL A 60 -5.93 1.19 3.21
CA VAL A 60 -6.22 2.62 3.01
C VAL A 60 -4.95 3.39 2.64
N TYR A 61 -4.91 4.05 1.49
CA TYR A 61 -3.76 4.88 1.06
C TYR A 61 -4.14 6.36 0.88
N GLY A 62 -3.15 7.21 0.66
CA GLY A 62 -3.34 8.65 0.55
C GLY A 62 -3.34 9.40 1.89
N SER A 63 -3.39 10.73 1.81
CA SER A 63 -3.48 11.62 2.96
C SER A 63 -4.86 11.58 3.61
N ASP A 64 -4.94 12.11 4.83
CA ASP A 64 -6.20 12.33 5.56
C ASP A 64 -7.00 11.01 5.73
N ALA A 65 -8.31 11.06 5.47
CA ALA A 65 -9.17 9.87 5.43
C ALA A 65 -8.63 8.79 4.50
N GLY A 66 -8.01 9.19 3.39
CA GLY A 66 -7.46 8.31 2.38
C GLY A 66 -8.53 7.62 1.52
N ARG A 67 -8.11 6.62 0.76
CA ARG A 67 -8.95 5.81 -0.13
C ARG A 67 -8.67 4.34 0.10
N VAL A 68 -9.69 3.51 0.03
CA VAL A 68 -9.54 2.05 0.10
C VAL A 68 -9.06 1.52 -1.26
N MET A 69 -8.10 0.58 -1.24
CA MET A 69 -7.71 -0.24 -2.37
C MET A 69 -7.85 -1.71 -2.02
N HIS A 70 -8.29 -2.51 -2.98
CA HIS A 70 -8.37 -3.96 -2.87
C HIS A 70 -7.28 -4.64 -3.69
N THR A 71 -6.70 -5.71 -3.17
CA THR A 71 -5.72 -6.55 -3.86
C THR A 71 -6.08 -8.01 -3.69
N GLU A 72 -5.84 -8.81 -4.72
CA GLU A 72 -6.16 -10.25 -4.78
C GLU A 72 -4.92 -11.15 -4.63
N SER A 73 -3.77 -10.53 -4.33
CA SER A 73 -2.56 -11.24 -3.93
C SER A 73 -1.69 -10.42 -2.97
N LEU A 74 -0.82 -11.11 -2.22
CA LEU A 74 0.15 -10.43 -1.36
C LEU A 74 1.20 -9.67 -2.19
N THR A 75 1.55 -10.22 -3.36
CA THR A 75 2.49 -9.58 -4.30
C THR A 75 1.90 -8.27 -4.83
N GLU A 76 0.62 -8.25 -5.23
CA GLU A 76 -0.06 -7.00 -5.62
C GLU A 76 -0.02 -5.96 -4.51
N LYS A 77 -0.30 -6.36 -3.27
CA LYS A 77 -0.24 -5.45 -2.12
C LYS A 77 1.15 -4.86 -1.93
N HIS A 78 2.20 -5.69 -2.02
CA HIS A 78 3.57 -5.22 -1.86
C HIS A 78 4.03 -4.33 -3.01
N VAL A 79 3.67 -4.66 -4.25
CA VAL A 79 3.93 -3.80 -5.42
C VAL A 79 3.21 -2.47 -5.26
N ALA A 80 1.94 -2.47 -4.86
CA ALA A 80 1.18 -1.25 -4.63
C ALA A 80 1.82 -0.38 -3.53
N PHE A 81 2.33 -0.97 -2.44
CA PHE A 81 3.05 -0.21 -1.41
C PHE A 81 4.32 0.42 -1.94
N ALA A 82 5.13 -0.32 -2.70
CA ALA A 82 6.35 0.21 -3.31
C ALA A 82 6.01 1.37 -4.27
N LEU A 83 4.99 1.22 -5.12
CA LEU A 83 4.55 2.27 -6.05
C LEU A 83 4.03 3.51 -5.32
N LEU A 84 3.23 3.35 -4.26
CA LEU A 84 2.73 4.46 -3.45
C LEU A 84 3.82 5.21 -2.68
N ALA A 85 4.96 4.58 -2.43
CA ALA A 85 6.11 5.21 -1.79
C ALA A 85 7.01 5.98 -2.78
N ARG A 86 6.80 5.81 -4.09
CA ARG A 86 7.61 6.47 -5.11
C ARG A 86 7.16 7.93 -5.31
N PRO A 87 8.10 8.90 -5.32
CA PRO A 87 7.76 10.30 -5.51
C PRO A 87 7.36 10.65 -6.96
N ASP A 88 7.71 9.82 -7.94
CA ASP A 88 7.33 10.01 -9.34
C ASP A 88 5.92 9.47 -9.66
N VAL A 89 5.23 8.83 -8.72
CA VAL A 89 3.87 8.28 -8.92
C VAL A 89 2.84 9.22 -8.29
N VAL A 90 1.94 9.77 -9.12
CA VAL A 90 0.89 10.70 -8.67
C VAL A 90 -0.48 10.03 -8.53
N GLU A 91 -0.70 8.95 -9.27
CA GLU A 91 -1.95 8.20 -9.24
C GLU A 91 -1.67 6.71 -9.33
N LEU A 92 -2.39 5.90 -8.53
CA LEU A 92 -2.40 4.45 -8.60
C LEU A 92 -3.84 3.95 -8.66
N LYS A 93 -4.14 3.16 -9.68
CA LYS A 93 -5.41 2.43 -9.87
C LYS A 93 -5.14 0.93 -9.84
N ASN A 94 -6.14 0.15 -9.47
CA ASN A 94 -6.10 -1.30 -9.50
C ASN A 94 -7.23 -1.86 -10.38
N GLN A 95 -6.99 -3.02 -10.99
CA GLN A 95 -7.97 -3.76 -11.80
C GLN A 95 -8.53 -2.95 -12.98
N VAL A 96 -7.65 -2.29 -13.75
CA VAL A 96 -8.02 -1.43 -14.88
C VAL A 96 -8.33 -2.27 -16.11
N LEU A 97 -9.57 -2.14 -16.63
CA LEU A 97 -10.03 -2.87 -17.81
C LEU A 97 -9.41 -2.30 -19.08
N PHE A 98 -8.82 -3.18 -19.88
CA PHE A 98 -8.37 -2.95 -21.25
C PHE A 98 -9.15 -3.89 -22.19
N THR A 99 -9.57 -3.38 -23.35
CA THR A 99 -10.31 -4.15 -24.36
C THR A 99 -9.76 -3.87 -25.74
N TRP A 100 -9.71 -4.89 -26.58
CA TRP A 100 -9.27 -4.76 -27.96
C TRP A 100 -10.00 -5.77 -28.86
N ASP A 101 -9.95 -5.53 -30.16
CA ASP A 101 -10.44 -6.45 -31.18
C ASP A 101 -9.28 -7.33 -31.64
N ALA A 102 -9.45 -8.65 -31.57
CA ALA A 102 -8.48 -9.63 -32.03
C ALA A 102 -8.55 -9.79 -33.56
N GLU A 103 -7.51 -10.41 -34.15
CA GLU A 103 -7.43 -10.63 -35.60
C GLU A 103 -8.60 -11.45 -36.17
N ASP A 104 -9.20 -12.32 -35.36
CA ASP A 104 -10.38 -13.12 -35.70
C ASP A 104 -11.72 -12.34 -35.58
N GLY A 105 -11.64 -11.04 -35.26
CA GLY A 105 -12.79 -10.16 -35.05
C GLY A 105 -13.49 -10.35 -33.69
N SER A 106 -12.96 -11.21 -32.81
CA SER A 106 -13.49 -11.36 -31.46
C SER A 106 -13.03 -10.23 -30.55
N LYS A 107 -13.92 -9.76 -29.67
CA LYS A 107 -13.57 -8.75 -28.66
C LYS A 107 -12.92 -9.43 -27.47
N LYS A 108 -11.66 -9.09 -27.20
CA LYS A 108 -10.89 -9.55 -26.05
C LYS A 108 -10.80 -8.48 -24.97
N TRP A 109 -10.52 -8.92 -23.75
CA TRP A 109 -10.32 -8.02 -22.61
C TRP A 109 -9.28 -8.56 -21.65
N HIS A 110 -8.65 -7.64 -20.92
CA HIS A 110 -7.69 -7.92 -19.87
C HIS A 110 -7.85 -6.89 -18.75
N HIS A 111 -7.72 -7.31 -17.49
CA HIS A 111 -7.62 -6.39 -16.36
C HIS A 111 -6.17 -6.28 -15.94
N PHE A 112 -5.57 -5.11 -16.11
CA PHE A 112 -4.27 -4.83 -15.52
C PHE A 112 -4.41 -4.73 -14.01
N ASP A 113 -3.58 -5.50 -13.29
CA ASP A 113 -3.62 -5.59 -11.84
C ASP A 113 -3.44 -4.20 -11.20
N LEU A 114 -2.48 -3.42 -11.72
CA LEU A 114 -2.20 -2.05 -11.30
C LEU A 114 -1.98 -1.12 -12.52
N PHE A 115 -2.23 0.16 -12.34
CA PHE A 115 -1.99 1.19 -13.34
C PHE A 115 -1.52 2.46 -12.64
N ILE A 116 -0.39 3.02 -13.08
CA ILE A 116 0.15 4.26 -12.51
C ILE A 116 0.15 5.39 -13.52
N THR A 117 -0.08 6.59 -13.02
CA THR A 117 0.25 7.85 -13.71
C THR A 117 1.41 8.49 -12.97
N LYS A 118 2.42 8.93 -13.71
CA LYS A 118 3.61 9.59 -13.17
C LYS A 118 3.51 11.11 -13.19
N THR A 119 4.44 11.76 -12.51
CA THR A 119 4.56 13.24 -12.47
C THR A 119 4.77 13.86 -13.84
N ASP A 120 5.42 13.16 -14.78
CA ASP A 120 5.62 13.59 -16.17
C ASP A 120 4.40 13.31 -17.09
N GLY A 121 3.30 12.77 -16.53
CA GLY A 121 2.10 12.39 -17.25
C GLY A 121 2.16 11.01 -17.90
N SER A 122 3.30 10.33 -17.89
CA SER A 122 3.43 8.98 -18.44
C SER A 122 2.62 7.96 -17.64
N ARG A 123 2.04 7.00 -18.36
CA ARG A 123 1.13 5.97 -17.83
C ARG A 123 1.72 4.59 -18.04
N VAL A 124 1.72 3.81 -16.97
CA VAL A 124 2.25 2.44 -17.01
C VAL A 124 1.16 1.47 -16.55
N ALA A 125 0.81 0.55 -17.44
CA ALA A 125 -0.06 -0.58 -17.14
C ALA A 125 0.78 -1.73 -16.59
N ILE A 126 0.42 -2.27 -15.42
CA ILE A 126 1.25 -3.20 -14.66
C ILE A 126 0.47 -4.50 -14.44
N MET A 127 1.06 -5.61 -14.89
CA MET A 127 0.64 -6.96 -14.52
C MET A 127 1.48 -7.42 -13.33
N VAL A 128 0.84 -7.91 -12.28
CA VAL A 128 1.52 -8.46 -11.10
C VAL A 128 1.35 -9.98 -11.10
N LYS A 129 2.48 -10.68 -11.06
CA LYS A 129 2.53 -12.15 -11.13
C LYS A 129 3.62 -12.68 -10.20
N TYR A 130 3.59 -13.98 -9.96
CA TYR A 130 4.69 -14.66 -9.28
C TYR A 130 5.82 -14.94 -10.26
N ASP A 131 7.08 -14.90 -9.80
CA ASP A 131 8.23 -15.09 -10.67
C ASP A 131 8.22 -16.45 -11.39
N GLU A 132 7.79 -17.50 -10.69
CA GLU A 132 7.60 -18.83 -11.28
C GLU A 132 6.67 -18.80 -12.50
N LYS A 133 5.63 -17.95 -12.47
CA LYS A 133 4.67 -17.80 -13.58
C LYS A 133 5.35 -17.27 -14.86
N LEU A 134 6.44 -16.52 -14.72
CA LEU A 134 7.20 -16.02 -15.87
C LEU A 134 8.03 -17.10 -16.55
N SER A 135 8.22 -18.27 -15.95
CA SER A 135 8.96 -19.37 -16.59
C SER A 135 8.13 -20.11 -17.66
N PHE A 136 6.80 -19.94 -17.66
CA PHE A 136 5.90 -20.61 -18.61
C PHE A 136 5.85 -19.87 -19.94
N LYS A 137 6.20 -20.56 -21.04
CA LYS A 137 6.27 -19.97 -22.39
C LYS A 137 4.92 -19.47 -22.88
N GLU A 138 3.86 -20.20 -22.58
CA GLU A 138 2.49 -19.86 -22.96
C GLU A 138 2.06 -18.54 -22.30
N PHE A 139 2.47 -18.35 -21.05
CA PHE A 139 2.18 -17.12 -20.31
C PHE A 139 2.99 -15.93 -20.84
N GLN A 140 4.27 -16.14 -21.18
CA GLN A 140 5.06 -15.10 -21.84
C GLN A 140 4.43 -14.68 -23.17
N ALA A 141 3.98 -15.65 -23.98
CA ALA A 141 3.31 -15.37 -25.25
C ALA A 141 2.01 -14.58 -25.04
N GLU A 142 1.20 -14.96 -24.04
CA GLU A 142 -0.03 -14.24 -23.67
C GLU A 142 0.25 -12.77 -23.31
N ILE A 143 1.28 -12.51 -22.51
CA ILE A 143 1.61 -11.13 -22.13
C ILE A 143 2.12 -10.31 -23.32
N VAL A 144 2.94 -10.91 -24.18
CA VAL A 144 3.43 -10.25 -25.41
C VAL A 144 2.25 -9.92 -26.33
N ASP A 145 1.30 -10.83 -26.49
CA ASP A 145 0.06 -10.62 -27.25
C ASP A 145 -0.71 -9.43 -26.69
N ILE A 146 -1.06 -9.45 -25.39
CA ILE A 146 -1.80 -8.36 -24.74
C ILE A 146 -1.05 -7.03 -24.89
N ALA A 147 0.26 -7.01 -24.64
CA ALA A 147 1.07 -5.79 -24.71
C ALA A 147 1.15 -5.22 -26.13
N SER A 148 1.11 -6.07 -27.16
CA SER A 148 1.15 -5.63 -28.57
C SER A 148 -0.11 -4.86 -28.99
N HIS A 149 -1.23 -5.09 -28.30
CA HIS A 149 -2.49 -4.39 -28.54
C HIS A 149 -2.64 -3.09 -27.74
N VAL A 150 -1.81 -2.86 -26.72
CA VAL A 150 -1.90 -1.65 -25.90
C VAL A 150 -1.45 -0.44 -26.72
N THR A 151 -2.37 0.50 -26.90
CA THR A 151 -2.11 1.75 -27.61
C THR A 151 -1.56 2.81 -26.66
N ALA A 152 -0.86 3.80 -27.23
CA ALA A 152 -0.41 4.98 -26.50
C ALA A 152 -1.56 5.79 -25.90
N GLU A 153 -2.80 5.65 -26.40
CA GLU A 153 -3.98 6.25 -25.78
C GLU A 153 -4.32 5.61 -24.44
N PHE A 154 -4.04 4.32 -24.25
CA PHE A 154 -4.29 3.61 -22.99
C PHE A 154 -3.12 3.77 -22.02
N ALA A 155 -1.91 3.37 -22.43
CA ALA A 155 -0.70 3.46 -21.61
C ALA A 155 0.55 3.63 -22.48
N ASP A 156 1.55 4.34 -21.96
CA ASP A 156 2.82 4.56 -22.63
C ASP A 156 3.74 3.33 -22.52
N ARG A 157 3.50 2.47 -21.52
CA ARG A 157 4.24 1.23 -21.32
C ARG A 157 3.42 0.16 -20.60
N VAL A 158 3.62 -1.10 -21.00
CA VAL A 158 3.20 -2.28 -20.23
C VAL A 158 4.40 -2.85 -19.48
N THR A 159 4.22 -3.22 -18.22
CA THR A 159 5.29 -3.81 -17.39
C THR A 159 4.75 -4.96 -16.56
N ILE A 160 5.61 -5.95 -16.31
CA ILE A 160 5.32 -7.04 -15.39
C ILE A 160 6.13 -6.79 -14.12
N MET A 161 5.51 -6.98 -12.96
CA MET A 161 6.18 -6.96 -11.66
C MET A 161 5.95 -8.27 -10.92
N THR A 162 6.98 -8.72 -10.22
CA THR A 162 6.97 -9.93 -9.38
C THR A 162 7.57 -9.60 -8.03
N GLU A 163 7.47 -10.53 -7.09
CA GLU A 163 8.11 -10.41 -5.77
C GLU A 163 9.63 -10.21 -5.85
N LYS A 164 10.29 -10.71 -6.91
CA LYS A 164 11.74 -10.53 -7.11
C LYS A 164 12.13 -9.14 -7.59
N HIS A 165 11.18 -8.37 -8.12
CA HIS A 165 11.40 -6.98 -8.54
C HIS A 165 11.29 -5.99 -7.38
N LEU A 166 10.93 -6.46 -6.18
CA LEU A 166 10.80 -5.62 -4.99
C LEU A 166 12.09 -5.70 -4.18
N ASP A 167 12.76 -4.55 -4.06
CA ASP A 167 13.86 -4.43 -3.11
C ASP A 167 13.32 -4.57 -1.67
N PRO A 168 13.89 -5.47 -0.83
CA PRO A 168 13.42 -5.69 0.53
C PRO A 168 13.52 -4.46 1.44
N VAL A 169 14.50 -3.59 1.20
CA VAL A 169 14.67 -2.32 1.92
C VAL A 169 13.57 -1.34 1.54
N ASP A 170 13.33 -1.15 0.25
CA ASP A 170 12.28 -0.26 -0.24
C ASP A 170 10.90 -0.73 0.23
N LEU A 171 10.65 -2.04 0.18
CA LEU A 171 9.38 -2.60 0.65
C LEU A 171 9.21 -2.41 2.16
N HIS A 172 10.28 -2.52 2.95
CA HIS A 172 10.24 -2.25 4.38
C HIS A 172 9.87 -0.78 4.66
N ASN A 173 10.55 0.15 3.99
CA ASN A 173 10.31 1.59 4.13
C ASN A 173 8.90 1.98 3.65
N ALA A 174 8.45 1.43 2.52
CA ALA A 174 7.10 1.63 2.00
C ALA A 174 6.01 1.17 2.98
N LYS A 175 6.19 0.00 3.61
CA LYS A 175 5.30 -0.49 4.68
C LYS A 175 5.27 0.46 5.87
N LEU A 176 6.44 1.00 6.26
CA LEU A 176 6.53 1.97 7.35
C LEU A 176 5.77 3.25 7.01
N PHE A 177 6.02 3.87 5.85
CA PHE A 177 5.31 5.08 5.40
C PHE A 177 3.80 4.87 5.39
N LYS A 178 3.36 3.71 4.88
CA LYS A 178 1.95 3.31 4.85
C LYS A 178 1.35 3.17 6.26
N ALA A 179 2.12 2.69 7.23
CA ALA A 179 1.71 2.52 8.63
C ALA A 179 1.62 3.86 9.37
N VAL A 180 2.50 4.82 9.06
CA VAL A 180 2.56 6.14 9.71
C VAL A 180 1.83 7.23 8.94
N ARG A 181 1.07 6.90 7.88
CA ARG A 181 0.41 7.85 6.96
C ARG A 181 -0.44 8.95 7.62
N ARG A 182 -0.96 8.70 8.83
CA ARG A 182 -1.76 9.67 9.56
C ARG A 182 -0.81 10.74 10.10
N ARG A 183 -1.06 11.99 9.72
CA ARG A 183 -0.31 13.15 10.18
C ARG A 183 -0.46 13.29 11.69
N ASP A 184 0.60 13.78 12.32
CA ASP A 184 0.61 14.20 13.72
C ASP A 184 1.25 15.59 13.73
N PRO A 185 0.49 16.66 13.35
CA PRO A 185 1.06 17.96 13.05
C PRO A 185 1.92 18.54 14.17
N GLU A 186 1.50 18.34 15.43
CA GLU A 186 2.24 18.74 16.63
C GLU A 186 3.66 18.13 16.63
N VAL A 187 3.76 16.82 16.44
CA VAL A 187 5.04 16.09 16.48
C VAL A 187 5.84 16.30 15.21
N ASP A 188 5.16 16.43 14.08
CA ASP A 188 5.79 16.70 12.78
C ASP A 188 6.46 18.09 12.82
N MET A 189 5.79 19.11 13.38
CA MET A 189 6.39 20.43 13.59
C MET A 189 7.54 20.42 14.60
N ALA A 190 7.38 19.76 15.76
CA ALA A 190 8.44 19.66 16.75
C ALA A 190 9.70 18.96 16.20
N MET A 191 9.52 17.94 15.35
CA MET A 191 10.63 17.26 14.71
C MET A 191 11.28 18.10 13.60
N LEU A 192 10.48 18.85 12.82
CA LEU A 192 11.00 19.80 11.84
C LEU A 192 11.83 20.91 12.50
N ASP A 193 11.40 21.41 13.66
CA ASP A 193 12.14 22.38 14.46
C ASP A 193 13.47 21.79 14.95
N ALA A 194 13.45 20.56 15.49
CA ALA A 194 14.65 19.86 15.96
C ALA A 194 15.69 19.57 14.86
N VAL A 195 15.26 19.46 13.59
CA VAL A 195 16.17 19.23 12.45
C VAL A 195 16.42 20.49 11.61
N SER A 196 15.87 21.64 12.01
CA SER A 196 15.93 22.89 11.24
C SER A 196 17.36 23.35 11.00
N ASP A 197 18.18 23.33 12.05
CA ASP A 197 19.60 23.70 12.08
C ASP A 197 20.56 22.51 11.87
N LEU A 198 20.04 21.36 11.42
CA LEU A 198 20.85 20.17 11.20
C LEU A 198 21.86 20.39 10.06
N VAL A 199 23.15 20.43 10.42
CA VAL A 199 24.26 20.42 9.46
C VAL A 199 24.83 19.01 9.35
N GLY A 200 24.77 18.43 8.16
CA GLY A 200 25.24 17.07 7.91
C GLY A 200 24.19 16.01 8.23
N ALA A 201 24.61 14.91 8.86
CA ALA A 201 23.74 13.76 9.14
C ALA A 201 23.50 13.58 10.64
N ALA A 202 22.26 13.24 11.00
CA ALA A 202 21.87 12.88 12.36
C ALA A 202 21.30 11.47 12.42
N LYS A 203 21.59 10.77 13.52
CA LYS A 203 21.01 9.47 13.83
C LYS A 203 19.57 9.63 14.32
N ILE A 204 18.65 8.83 13.81
CA ILE A 204 17.22 8.88 14.18
C ILE A 204 17.03 8.71 15.69
N GLY A 205 17.74 7.76 16.32
CA GLY A 205 17.68 7.52 17.77
C GLY A 205 18.05 8.75 18.61
N ASP A 206 19.05 9.50 18.19
CA ASP A 206 19.53 10.67 18.94
C ASP A 206 18.52 11.82 18.85
N LEU A 207 17.89 12.02 17.69
CA LEU A 207 16.80 13.01 17.52
C LEU A 207 15.57 12.65 18.35
N VAL A 208 15.20 11.37 18.38
CA VAL A 208 14.08 10.90 19.20
C VAL A 208 14.36 11.06 20.69
N ALA A 209 15.59 10.79 21.13
CA ALA A 209 16.01 11.00 22.51
C ALA A 209 16.05 12.49 22.87
N HIS A 210 16.58 13.34 21.99
CA HIS A 210 16.69 14.78 22.18
C HIS A 210 15.32 15.45 22.33
N THR A 211 14.35 15.05 21.50
CA THR A 211 12.99 15.61 21.55
C THR A 211 12.12 15.02 22.66
N GLY A 212 12.50 13.86 23.23
CA GLY A 212 11.68 13.15 24.23
C GLY A 212 10.36 12.57 23.68
N LEU A 213 10.14 12.60 22.35
CA LEU A 213 8.88 12.19 21.72
C LEU A 213 8.75 10.67 21.53
N GLY A 214 9.80 9.90 21.84
CA GLY A 214 9.82 8.45 21.78
C GLY A 214 9.29 7.89 20.44
N GLY A 215 8.40 6.91 20.52
CA GLY A 215 7.80 6.30 19.32
C GLY A 215 6.98 7.27 18.45
N ARG A 216 6.48 8.40 18.96
CA ARG A 216 5.82 9.42 18.12
C ARG A 216 6.87 10.14 17.25
N GLY A 217 8.04 10.46 17.83
CA GLY A 217 9.16 11.07 17.11
C GLY A 217 9.68 10.21 15.97
N PHE A 218 9.86 8.90 16.19
CA PHE A 218 10.26 7.98 15.12
C PHE A 218 9.27 7.96 13.95
N ARG A 219 7.96 7.93 14.26
CA ARG A 219 6.91 7.95 13.23
C ARG A 219 6.87 9.27 12.48
N SER A 220 7.16 10.39 13.15
CA SER A 220 7.31 11.71 12.53
C SER A 220 8.46 11.73 11.54
N ILE A 221 9.66 11.27 11.93
CA ILE A 221 10.79 11.16 11.01
C ILE A 221 10.44 10.31 9.77
N ALA A 222 9.79 9.16 9.97
CA ALA A 222 9.35 8.33 8.86
C ALA A 222 8.36 9.04 7.92
N ARG A 223 7.42 9.83 8.46
CA ARG A 223 6.52 10.68 7.65
C ARG A 223 7.29 11.76 6.89
N LEU A 224 8.22 12.45 7.54
CA LEU A 224 9.03 13.51 6.94
C LEU A 224 9.95 12.98 5.82
N ILE A 225 10.49 11.76 5.96
CA ILE A 225 11.21 11.08 4.87
C ILE A 225 10.25 10.76 3.72
N GLY A 226 9.07 10.21 4.01
CA GLY A 226 8.05 9.91 3.00
C GLY A 226 7.53 11.17 2.27
N ALA A 227 7.45 12.29 2.98
CA ALA A 227 7.11 13.61 2.45
C ALA A 227 8.28 14.31 1.75
N ARG A 228 9.48 13.72 1.80
CA ARG A 228 10.72 14.24 1.20
C ARG A 228 11.16 15.59 1.79
N GLU A 229 10.87 15.83 3.06
CA GLU A 229 11.45 16.92 3.86
C GLU A 229 12.83 16.50 4.43
N LEU A 230 12.97 15.19 4.68
CA LEU A 230 14.21 14.54 5.10
C LEU A 230 14.59 13.46 4.10
N GLU A 231 15.89 13.17 4.02
CA GLU A 231 16.41 12.10 3.18
C GLU A 231 17.31 11.17 3.98
N LEU A 232 17.34 9.89 3.59
CA LEU A 232 18.30 8.96 4.14
C LEU A 232 19.69 9.31 3.62
N GLN A 233 20.69 9.30 4.49
CA GLN A 233 22.08 9.47 4.05
C GLN A 233 22.52 8.34 3.10
N ARG A 234 21.96 7.13 3.28
CA ARG A 234 22.19 5.96 2.43
C ARG A 234 20.88 5.19 2.26
N PRO A 235 20.67 4.50 1.12
CA PRO A 235 19.50 3.64 0.93
C PRO A 235 19.60 2.43 1.87
N MET A 236 18.86 2.49 2.99
CA MET A 236 18.81 1.43 3.99
C MET A 236 17.44 1.38 4.66
N ARG A 237 17.20 0.31 5.43
CA ARG A 237 15.95 0.16 6.20
C ARG A 237 15.92 1.24 7.27
N ILE A 238 14.78 1.90 7.43
CA ILE A 238 14.60 2.91 8.45
C ILE A 238 14.47 2.25 9.82
N ASP A 239 15.43 2.54 10.69
CA ASP A 239 15.46 2.17 12.10
C ASP A 239 16.08 3.30 12.94
N TYR A 240 16.27 3.07 14.24
CA TYR A 240 16.88 4.08 15.12
C TYR A 240 18.36 4.32 14.86
N ASP A 241 19.07 3.40 14.20
CA ASP A 241 20.49 3.53 13.87
C ASP A 241 20.75 4.21 12.52
N THR A 242 19.69 4.39 11.75
CA THR A 242 19.70 5.04 10.45
C THR A 242 20.05 6.53 10.59
N HIS A 243 20.83 7.02 9.63
CA HIS A 243 21.21 8.42 9.55
C HIS A 243 20.41 9.13 8.47
N ILE A 244 19.93 10.33 8.82
CA ILE A 244 19.18 11.20 7.94
C ILE A 244 19.90 12.52 7.73
N ILE A 245 19.61 13.16 6.62
CA ILE A 245 20.06 14.51 6.28
C ILE A 245 18.82 15.36 5.97
N ARG A 246 18.95 16.67 6.12
CA ARG A 246 17.99 17.60 5.51
C ARG A 246 18.09 17.50 4.00
N ARG A 247 16.94 17.52 3.33
CA ARG A 247 16.93 17.65 1.88
C ARG A 247 17.43 19.03 1.48
N ALA A 248 18.35 19.09 0.52
CA ALA A 248 18.73 20.35 -0.09
C ALA A 248 17.54 20.92 -0.88
N ALA A 249 17.26 22.21 -0.71
CA ALA A 249 16.23 22.93 -1.46
C ALA A 249 16.55 22.94 -2.97
#